data_AF-A0A7Y6YEM5-F1
#
_entry.id   AF-A0A7Y6YEM5-F1
#
_cell.length_a   1.000
_cell.length_b   1.000
_cell.length_c   1.000
_cell.angle_alpha   90.00
_cell.angle_beta   90.00
_cell.angle_gamma   90.00
#
_symmetry.space_group_name_H-M   'P 1'
#
loop_
_entity.id
_entity.type
_entity.pdbx_description
1 polymer ?
#
loop_
_entity_poly.entity_id
_entity_poly.type
_entity_poly.pdbx_seq_one_letter_code
_entity_poly.pdbx_strand_id
1 'polypeptide(L)'
;MMKPLVLLIALFWSTFSSAQSIQELYEQRDFTTILRSIDTIADAPIEDVHMFARAAHALRRDSLSTSVLRQVVRTVRATATTKFELGRSYYGVGKFENAAKWFREARKSNPDMLLAYLAEADAYEMMRRLDSAVHVYQITVDHFDDKGVALVKTCMLPTQEGYVDSAIHCWERNLNVFEKPEIREMARQQLVTLYWEFAGDTLAAANLADELVELKPEVAKYRLQSIQIHSELGEWDEVERQLEALRTQAESGTLNAFYMQRNAIPLMTVSGRNFDVQIFEIIEQRQDSEEFSAQWSAYFTTPMHGRLLGHVRYYDAEGQLEFKSNISAAELPQIDSPLSIEDFVNHMKHIESNLH
;
A
#
# COMPACT_ATOMS: atom_id res chain seq x y z
N MET A 1 56.47 -20.60 68.78
CA MET A 1 57.02 -21.76 68.04
C MET A 1 56.44 -21.77 66.63
N MET A 2 57.29 -22.13 65.67
CA MET A 2 57.14 -22.14 64.20
C MET A 2 55.96 -22.96 63.60
N LYS A 3 55.57 -22.60 62.37
CA LYS A 3 54.68 -23.32 61.40
C LYS A 3 55.34 -24.61 60.85
N PRO A 4 54.60 -25.53 60.16
CA PRO A 4 54.19 -25.40 58.74
C PRO A 4 52.69 -25.79 58.51
N LEU A 5 51.88 -25.12 57.68
CA LEU A 5 51.80 -25.13 56.21
C LEU A 5 51.71 -26.53 55.57
N VAL A 6 50.50 -26.98 55.24
CA VAL A 6 50.23 -27.80 54.05
C VAL A 6 48.97 -27.23 53.38
N LEU A 7 49.20 -26.54 52.26
CA LEU A 7 48.20 -26.30 51.22
C LEU A 7 47.78 -27.64 50.63
N LEU A 8 46.48 -27.86 50.48
CA LEU A 8 45.96 -28.74 49.42
C LEU A 8 44.86 -28.00 48.68
N ILE A 9 45.31 -27.42 47.57
CA ILE A 9 44.51 -26.89 46.47
C ILE A 9 43.76 -28.08 45.85
N ALA A 10 42.44 -28.05 45.89
CA ALA A 10 41.61 -28.76 44.93
C ALA A 10 40.81 -27.71 44.16
N LEU A 11 41.42 -27.26 43.06
CA LEU A 11 40.79 -26.45 42.02
C LEU A 11 39.59 -27.23 41.47
N PHE A 12 38.39 -26.77 41.78
CA PHE A 12 37.16 -27.14 41.06
C PHE A 12 36.39 -25.88 40.67
N TRP A 13 37.04 -24.98 39.93
CA TRP A 13 36.37 -23.92 39.19
C TRP A 13 36.92 -23.87 37.76
N SER A 14 36.00 -23.73 36.80
CA SER A 14 36.13 -23.73 35.34
C SER A 14 36.42 -25.11 34.74
N THR A 15 35.55 -25.75 33.95
CA THR A 15 34.77 -25.23 32.83
C THR A 15 33.46 -26.03 32.65
N PHE A 16 32.34 -25.49 33.11
CA PHE A 16 31.06 -25.74 32.44
C PHE A 16 30.61 -24.37 31.92
N SER A 17 30.99 -24.03 30.69
CA SER A 17 30.12 -23.12 29.95
C SER A 17 28.80 -23.89 29.80
N SER A 18 27.77 -23.54 30.56
CA SER A 18 26.42 -24.02 30.25
C SER A 18 26.18 -23.65 28.80
N ALA A 19 26.16 -24.65 27.91
CA ALA A 19 25.75 -24.39 26.54
C ALA A 19 24.37 -23.74 26.62
N GLN A 20 24.24 -22.52 26.10
CA GLN A 20 22.98 -21.79 26.13
C GLN A 20 21.92 -22.62 25.41
N SER A 21 20.71 -22.64 25.97
CA SER A 21 19.61 -23.36 25.34
C SER A 21 19.21 -22.69 24.03
N ILE A 22 18.58 -23.44 23.12
CA ILE A 22 18.08 -22.87 21.86
C ILE A 22 17.04 -21.78 22.14
N GLN A 23 16.23 -21.94 23.18
CA GLN A 23 15.28 -20.93 23.62
C GLN A 23 15.98 -19.62 24.02
N GLU A 24 17.01 -19.68 24.87
CA GLU A 24 17.77 -18.49 25.28
C GLU A 24 18.39 -17.78 24.08
N LEU A 25 18.99 -18.54 23.16
CA LEU A 25 19.57 -17.99 21.94
C LEU A 25 18.50 -17.35 21.04
N TYR A 26 17.30 -17.94 20.98
CA TYR A 26 16.20 -17.44 20.17
C TYR A 26 15.64 -16.12 20.73
N GLU A 27 15.49 -16.04 22.05
CA GLU A 27 15.08 -14.82 22.76
C GLU A 27 16.11 -13.69 22.60
N GLN A 28 17.40 -14.03 22.60
CA GLN A 28 18.50 -13.10 22.32
C GLN A 28 18.65 -12.74 20.83
N ARG A 29 17.87 -13.39 19.94
CA ARG A 29 17.99 -13.29 18.48
C ARG A 29 19.36 -13.70 17.93
N ASP A 30 20.12 -14.52 18.64
CA ASP A 30 21.36 -15.13 18.11
C ASP A 30 21.02 -16.33 17.22
N PHE A 31 20.38 -16.02 16.09
CA PHE A 31 19.98 -17.01 15.09
C PHE A 31 21.20 -17.70 14.47
N THR A 32 22.34 -17.02 14.38
CA THR A 32 23.56 -17.60 13.81
C THR A 32 24.09 -18.76 14.63
N THR A 33 24.07 -18.66 15.97
CA THR A 33 24.50 -19.75 16.84
C THR A 33 23.49 -20.90 16.82
N ILE A 34 22.18 -20.61 16.77
CA ILE A 34 21.15 -21.65 16.60
C ILE A 34 21.41 -22.47 15.33
N LEU A 35 21.76 -21.83 14.21
CA LEU A 35 22.02 -22.54 12.95
C LEU A 35 23.22 -23.48 12.99
N ARG A 36 24.15 -23.35 13.95
CA ARG A 36 25.26 -24.29 14.14
C ARG A 36 24.80 -25.65 14.67
N SER A 37 23.59 -25.74 15.24
CA SER A 37 23.02 -27.00 15.75
C SER A 37 22.42 -27.90 14.66
N ILE A 38 22.57 -27.56 13.37
CA ILE A 38 21.88 -28.25 12.27
C ILE A 38 22.07 -29.78 12.24
N ASP A 39 23.23 -30.28 12.67
CA ASP A 39 23.54 -31.70 12.62
C ASP A 39 22.83 -32.52 13.71
N THR A 40 22.39 -31.86 14.79
CA THR A 40 21.73 -32.52 15.94
C THR A 40 20.27 -32.10 16.10
N ILE A 41 19.87 -30.97 15.51
CA ILE A 41 18.56 -30.35 15.75
C ILE A 41 17.40 -31.26 15.36
N ALA A 42 17.57 -32.11 14.33
CA ALA A 42 16.50 -32.99 13.88
C ALA A 42 15.99 -33.92 14.99
N ASP A 43 16.84 -34.31 15.95
CA ASP A 43 16.50 -35.21 17.07
C ASP A 43 16.16 -34.46 18.37
N ALA A 44 16.26 -33.13 18.38
CA ALA A 44 15.94 -32.28 19.52
C ALA A 44 14.42 -32.24 19.82
N PRO A 45 14.00 -31.67 20.96
CA PRO A 45 12.59 -31.32 21.19
C PRO A 45 11.98 -30.57 20.02
N ILE A 46 10.69 -30.82 19.75
CA ILE A 46 10.05 -30.30 18.53
C ILE A 46 9.97 -28.77 18.53
N GLU A 47 9.90 -28.18 19.72
CA GLU A 47 9.92 -26.73 19.95
C GLU A 47 11.25 -26.12 19.49
N ASP A 48 12.37 -26.77 19.80
CA ASP A 48 13.71 -26.33 19.37
C ASP A 48 13.86 -26.42 17.84
N VAL A 49 13.32 -27.47 17.23
CA VAL A 49 13.25 -27.61 15.77
C VAL A 49 12.48 -26.44 15.15
N HIS A 50 11.34 -26.04 15.73
CA HIS A 50 10.57 -24.90 15.25
C HIS A 50 11.33 -23.58 15.42
N MET A 51 12.02 -23.38 16.54
CA MET A 51 12.86 -22.20 16.75
C MET A 51 14.01 -22.15 15.74
N PHE A 52 14.68 -23.28 15.49
CA PHE A 52 15.70 -23.39 14.44
C PHE A 52 15.13 -23.04 13.06
N ALA A 53 13.97 -23.57 12.70
CA ALA A 53 13.33 -23.30 11.41
C ALA A 53 13.01 -21.80 11.23
N ARG A 54 12.47 -21.17 12.27
CA ARG A 54 12.17 -19.72 12.28
C ARG A 54 13.45 -18.88 12.22
N ALA A 55 14.50 -19.27 12.93
CA ALA A 55 15.81 -18.62 12.89
C ALA A 55 16.44 -18.73 11.48
N ALA A 56 16.34 -19.91 10.86
CA ALA A 56 16.80 -20.13 9.49
C ALA A 56 16.03 -19.24 8.50
N HIS A 57 14.72 -19.15 8.61
CA HIS A 57 13.90 -18.27 7.79
C HIS A 57 14.25 -16.79 7.99
N ALA A 58 14.43 -16.35 9.24
CA ALA A 58 14.83 -14.97 9.55
C ALA A 58 16.17 -14.58 8.90
N LEU A 59 17.08 -15.55 8.76
CA LEU A 59 18.36 -15.38 8.06
C LEU A 59 18.31 -15.71 6.55
N ARG A 60 17.12 -15.92 5.98
CA ARG A 60 16.91 -16.31 4.57
C ARG A 60 17.66 -17.60 4.18
N ARG A 61 17.85 -18.50 5.14
CA ARG A 61 18.45 -19.83 5.00
C ARG A 61 17.38 -20.92 4.93
N ASP A 62 16.29 -20.66 4.22
CA ASP A 62 15.11 -21.53 4.12
C ASP A 62 15.41 -22.95 3.61
N SER A 63 16.47 -23.12 2.82
CA SER A 63 16.96 -24.43 2.39
C SER A 63 17.43 -25.31 3.56
N LEU A 64 18.04 -24.73 4.60
CA LEU A 64 18.46 -25.45 5.80
C LEU A 64 17.25 -25.86 6.64
N SER A 65 16.28 -24.96 6.79
CA SER A 65 15.02 -25.27 7.47
C SER A 65 14.29 -26.41 6.77
N THR A 66 14.19 -26.35 5.43
CA THR A 66 13.54 -27.37 4.62
C THR A 66 14.21 -28.74 4.78
N SER A 67 15.54 -28.82 4.84
CA SER A 67 16.25 -30.11 4.97
C SER A 67 15.97 -30.78 6.31
N VAL A 68 15.96 -30.02 7.41
CA VAL A 68 15.64 -30.50 8.76
C VAL A 68 14.17 -30.89 8.86
N LEU A 69 13.25 -29.99 8.51
CA LEU A 69 11.81 -30.20 8.70
C LEU A 69 11.26 -31.35 7.83
N ARG A 70 11.84 -31.61 6.66
CA ARG A 70 11.49 -32.79 5.86
C ARG A 70 11.78 -34.10 6.57
N GLN A 71 12.81 -34.17 7.41
CA GLN A 71 13.09 -35.36 8.20
C GLN A 71 12.05 -35.50 9.30
N VAL A 72 11.82 -34.43 10.05
CA VAL A 72 10.91 -34.41 11.20
C VAL A 72 9.46 -34.70 10.81
N VAL A 73 8.99 -34.22 9.66
CA VAL A 73 7.60 -34.44 9.20
C VAL A 73 7.28 -35.92 8.89
N ARG A 74 8.31 -36.77 8.75
CA ARG A 74 8.15 -38.23 8.56
C ARG A 74 8.11 -39.01 9.88
N THR A 75 8.20 -38.32 11.00
CA THR A 75 8.20 -38.93 12.34
C THR A 75 6.89 -38.66 13.07
N VAL A 76 6.64 -39.39 14.15
CA VAL A 76 5.48 -39.17 15.03
C VAL A 76 5.50 -37.82 15.75
N ARG A 77 6.64 -37.11 15.77
CA ARG A 77 6.78 -35.77 16.37
C ARG A 77 6.19 -34.64 15.49
N ALA A 78 5.73 -34.95 14.28
CA ALA A 78 5.23 -33.95 13.34
C ALA A 78 3.90 -33.33 13.81
N THR A 79 3.89 -32.04 14.16
CA THR A 79 2.68 -31.30 14.53
C THR A 79 2.18 -30.43 13.38
N ALA A 80 1.01 -29.80 13.55
CA ALA A 80 0.53 -28.78 12.63
C ALA A 80 1.56 -27.65 12.43
N THR A 81 2.22 -27.22 13.52
CA THR A 81 3.29 -26.22 13.48
C THR A 81 4.50 -26.70 12.68
N THR A 82 4.91 -27.98 12.82
CA THR A 82 5.99 -28.55 11.99
C THR A 82 5.66 -28.46 10.50
N LYS A 83 4.41 -28.80 10.13
CA LYS A 83 3.94 -28.73 8.74
C LYS A 83 3.86 -27.29 8.24
N PHE A 84 3.41 -26.37 9.08
CA PHE A 84 3.36 -24.94 8.77
C PHE A 84 4.76 -24.37 8.51
N GLU A 85 5.73 -24.60 9.41
CA GLU A 85 7.11 -24.12 9.23
C GLU A 85 7.77 -24.75 8.00
N LEU A 86 7.41 -25.99 7.64
CA LEU A 86 7.89 -26.62 6.41
C LEU A 86 7.31 -25.92 5.17
N GLY A 87 6.01 -25.61 5.19
CA GLY A 87 5.35 -24.82 4.15
C GLY A 87 6.00 -23.44 3.99
N ARG A 88 6.27 -22.75 5.10
CA ARG A 88 6.95 -21.45 5.13
C ARG A 88 8.37 -21.52 4.59
N SER A 89 9.10 -22.59 4.90
CA SER A 89 10.44 -22.81 4.37
C SER A 89 10.40 -23.07 2.85
N TYR A 90 9.42 -23.84 2.36
CA TYR A 90 9.21 -23.99 0.93
C TYR A 90 8.83 -22.68 0.24
N TYR A 91 8.02 -21.84 0.90
CA TYR A 91 7.67 -20.51 0.41
C TYR A 91 8.92 -19.62 0.29
N GLY A 92 9.79 -19.60 1.31
CA GLY A 92 11.01 -18.81 1.32
C GLY A 92 12.01 -19.19 0.21
N VAL A 93 12.03 -20.45 -0.22
CA VAL A 93 12.82 -20.90 -1.40
C VAL A 93 12.07 -20.77 -2.74
N GLY A 94 10.90 -20.14 -2.77
CA GLY A 94 10.10 -19.91 -3.98
C GLY A 94 9.35 -21.14 -4.51
N LYS A 95 9.26 -22.22 -3.73
CA LYS A 95 8.54 -23.46 -4.11
C LYS A 95 7.09 -23.41 -3.67
N PHE A 96 6.33 -22.48 -4.23
CA PHE A 96 4.97 -22.13 -3.79
C PHE A 96 3.96 -23.29 -3.82
N GLU A 97 4.01 -24.19 -4.82
CA GLU A 97 3.11 -25.36 -4.86
C GLU A 97 3.36 -26.31 -3.66
N ASN A 98 4.62 -26.50 -3.28
CA ASN A 98 4.97 -27.28 -2.08
C ASN A 98 4.56 -26.53 -0.81
N ALA A 99 4.71 -25.21 -0.78
CA ALA A 99 4.28 -24.38 0.33
C ALA A 99 2.77 -24.52 0.57
N ALA A 100 1.95 -24.29 -0.46
CA ALA A 100 0.49 -24.44 -0.42
C ALA A 100 0.09 -25.84 0.05
N LYS A 101 0.74 -26.90 -0.46
CA LYS A 101 0.51 -28.27 0.01
C LYS A 101 0.75 -28.42 1.51
N TRP A 102 1.88 -27.95 2.03
CA TRP A 102 2.22 -28.13 3.45
C TRP A 102 1.42 -27.23 4.38
N PHE A 103 1.04 -26.02 3.94
CA PHE A 103 0.06 -25.19 4.65
C PHE A 103 -1.31 -25.88 4.71
N ARG A 104 -1.75 -26.51 3.62
CA ARG A 104 -2.98 -27.32 3.63
C ARG A 104 -2.90 -28.51 4.61
N GLU A 105 -1.76 -29.18 4.67
CA GLU A 105 -1.56 -30.28 5.62
C GLU A 105 -1.48 -29.77 7.07
N ALA A 106 -0.97 -28.56 7.30
CA ALA A 106 -0.99 -27.90 8.60
C ALA A 106 -2.44 -27.60 9.04
N ARG A 107 -3.25 -26.96 8.18
CA ARG A 107 -4.67 -26.68 8.51
C ARG A 107 -5.49 -27.95 8.71
N LYS A 108 -5.21 -29.03 7.98
CA LYS A 108 -5.88 -30.33 8.21
C LYS A 108 -5.56 -30.90 9.59
N SER A 109 -4.35 -30.63 10.09
CA SER A 109 -3.88 -31.15 11.38
C SER A 109 -4.35 -30.28 12.55
N ASN A 110 -4.50 -28.98 12.31
CA ASN A 110 -5.11 -28.03 13.23
C ASN A 110 -6.04 -27.10 12.43
N PRO A 111 -7.35 -27.41 12.39
CA PRO A 111 -8.34 -26.60 11.67
C PRO A 111 -8.45 -25.16 12.16
N ASP A 112 -8.01 -24.86 13.39
CA ASP A 112 -8.07 -23.53 14.01
C ASP A 112 -6.78 -22.72 13.78
N MET A 113 -5.84 -23.23 12.98
CA MET A 113 -4.61 -22.52 12.65
C MET A 113 -4.85 -21.51 11.51
N LEU A 114 -5.39 -20.33 11.85
CA LEU A 114 -5.64 -19.22 10.90
C LEU A 114 -4.45 -18.96 9.95
N LEU A 115 -3.23 -18.89 10.50
CA LEU A 115 -2.01 -18.64 9.73
C LEU A 115 -1.80 -19.64 8.59
N ALA A 116 -2.22 -20.91 8.75
CA ALA A 116 -2.08 -21.91 7.71
C ALA A 116 -3.02 -21.65 6.53
N TYR A 117 -4.21 -21.09 6.77
CA TYR A 117 -5.12 -20.72 5.68
C TYR A 117 -4.59 -19.50 4.92
N LEU A 118 -4.21 -18.45 5.64
CA LEU A 118 -3.65 -17.23 5.04
C LEU A 118 -2.41 -17.56 4.19
N ALA A 119 -1.49 -18.36 4.74
CA ALA A 119 -0.27 -18.72 4.03
C ALA A 119 -0.51 -19.65 2.84
N GLU A 120 -1.53 -20.54 2.88
CA GLU A 120 -1.95 -21.31 1.71
C GLU A 120 -2.48 -20.40 0.60
N ALA A 121 -3.32 -19.42 0.94
CA ALA A 121 -3.87 -18.45 -0.01
C ALA A 121 -2.77 -17.57 -0.63
N ASP A 122 -1.85 -17.04 0.19
CA ASP A 122 -0.68 -16.28 -0.29
C ASP A 122 0.19 -17.12 -1.24
N ALA A 123 0.40 -18.40 -0.94
CA ALA A 123 1.13 -19.29 -1.83
C ALA A 123 0.43 -19.47 -3.18
N TYR A 124 -0.91 -19.50 -3.23
CA TYR A 124 -1.65 -19.49 -4.48
C TYR A 124 -1.56 -18.16 -5.24
N GLU A 125 -1.58 -17.01 -4.54
CA GLU A 125 -1.36 -15.70 -5.16
C GLU A 125 0.00 -15.62 -5.85
N MET A 126 1.06 -16.10 -5.19
CA MET A 126 2.41 -16.13 -5.78
C MET A 126 2.50 -17.00 -7.05
N MET A 127 1.58 -17.95 -7.21
CA MET A 127 1.46 -18.77 -8.42
C MET A 127 0.48 -18.19 -9.44
N ARG A 128 -0.08 -17.00 -9.20
CA ARG A 128 -1.17 -16.39 -10.00
C ARG A 128 -2.42 -17.29 -10.12
N ARG A 129 -2.63 -18.20 -9.16
CA ARG A 129 -3.80 -19.09 -9.08
C ARG A 129 -4.90 -18.44 -8.25
N LEU A 130 -5.43 -17.32 -8.76
CA LEU A 130 -6.27 -16.41 -7.97
C LEU A 130 -7.59 -17.04 -7.51
N ASP A 131 -8.25 -17.86 -8.33
CA ASP A 131 -9.45 -18.58 -7.91
C ASP A 131 -9.21 -19.47 -6.68
N SER A 132 -8.04 -20.12 -6.63
CA SER A 132 -7.65 -20.95 -5.49
C SER A 132 -7.34 -20.11 -4.26
N ALA A 133 -6.72 -18.93 -4.44
CA ALA A 133 -6.48 -17.99 -3.35
C ALA A 133 -7.79 -17.45 -2.78
N VAL A 134 -8.69 -16.92 -3.63
CA VAL A 134 -10.02 -16.42 -3.24
C VAL A 134 -10.81 -17.51 -2.50
N HIS A 135 -10.80 -18.75 -2.99
CA HIS A 135 -11.49 -19.84 -2.33
C HIS A 135 -10.98 -20.08 -0.90
N VAL A 136 -9.66 -20.08 -0.69
CA VAL A 136 -9.08 -20.26 0.65
C VAL A 136 -9.34 -19.05 1.54
N TYR A 137 -9.28 -17.82 1.00
CA TYR A 137 -9.64 -16.63 1.76
C TYR A 137 -11.11 -16.64 2.18
N GLN A 138 -12.04 -17.05 1.31
CA GLN A 138 -13.46 -17.18 1.67
C GLN A 138 -13.66 -18.20 2.79
N ILE A 139 -13.01 -19.37 2.71
CA ILE A 139 -13.03 -20.34 3.81
C ILE A 139 -12.54 -19.68 5.11
N THR A 140 -11.47 -18.89 5.04
CA THR A 140 -10.92 -18.19 6.21
C THR A 140 -11.92 -17.18 6.80
N VAL A 141 -12.60 -16.42 5.94
CA VAL A 141 -13.65 -15.46 6.32
C VAL A 141 -14.85 -16.15 6.98
N ASP A 142 -15.16 -17.38 6.60
CA ASP A 142 -16.29 -18.12 7.15
C ASP A 142 -15.97 -18.80 8.50
N HIS A 143 -14.69 -19.12 8.76
CA HIS A 143 -14.29 -19.96 9.90
C HIS A 143 -13.63 -19.19 11.06
N PHE A 144 -13.15 -17.95 10.83
CA PHE A 144 -12.39 -17.20 11.84
C PHE A 144 -13.02 -15.83 12.13
N ASP A 145 -12.99 -15.42 13.39
CA ASP A 145 -13.39 -14.08 13.80
C ASP A 145 -12.30 -13.04 13.47
N ASP A 146 -11.02 -13.37 13.68
CA ASP A 146 -9.87 -12.53 13.29
C ASP A 146 -9.50 -12.69 11.80
N LYS A 147 -10.47 -12.38 10.94
CA LYS A 147 -10.40 -12.60 9.48
C LYS A 147 -10.06 -11.36 8.66
N GLY A 148 -9.72 -10.24 9.30
CA GLY A 148 -9.57 -8.95 8.63
C GLY A 148 -8.64 -9.00 7.42
N VAL A 149 -7.52 -9.71 7.53
CA VAL A 149 -6.57 -9.90 6.41
C VAL A 149 -7.19 -10.68 5.25
N ALA A 150 -7.87 -11.80 5.54
CA ALA A 150 -8.51 -12.62 4.51
C ALA A 150 -9.64 -11.87 3.80
N LEU A 151 -10.41 -11.08 4.54
CA LEU A 151 -11.51 -10.28 3.99
C LEU A 151 -10.99 -9.18 3.07
N VAL A 152 -9.96 -8.44 3.50
CA VAL A 152 -9.26 -7.45 2.67
C VAL A 152 -8.75 -8.10 1.38
N LYS A 153 -8.08 -9.25 1.47
CA LYS A 153 -7.57 -9.98 0.32
C LYS A 153 -8.66 -10.44 -0.64
N THR A 154 -9.81 -10.87 -0.11
CA THR A 154 -10.97 -11.27 -0.92
C THR A 154 -11.50 -10.11 -1.75
N CYS A 155 -11.52 -8.89 -1.22
CA CYS A 155 -11.98 -7.71 -1.97
C CYS A 155 -10.90 -7.10 -2.88
N MET A 156 -9.61 -7.20 -2.53
CA MET A 156 -8.52 -6.71 -3.39
C MET A 156 -8.31 -7.54 -4.66
N LEU A 157 -8.50 -8.86 -4.62
CA LEU A 157 -8.22 -9.72 -5.78
C LEU A 157 -9.11 -9.38 -7.00
N PRO A 158 -10.43 -9.19 -6.86
CA PRO A 158 -11.27 -8.66 -7.94
C PRO A 158 -10.81 -7.29 -8.46
N THR A 159 -10.35 -6.38 -7.58
CA THR A 159 -9.79 -5.07 -7.99
C THR A 159 -8.60 -5.24 -8.93
N GLN A 160 -7.68 -6.15 -8.60
CA GLN A 160 -6.47 -6.38 -9.40
C GLN A 160 -6.74 -7.00 -10.76
N GLU A 161 -7.81 -7.78 -10.88
CA GLU A 161 -8.20 -8.43 -12.13
C GLU A 161 -9.17 -7.58 -12.96
N GLY A 162 -9.51 -6.36 -12.50
CA GLY A 162 -10.39 -5.44 -13.19
C GLY A 162 -11.87 -5.81 -13.13
N TYR A 163 -12.28 -6.69 -12.22
CA TYR A 163 -13.68 -7.00 -11.95
C TYR A 163 -14.30 -5.91 -11.05
N VAL A 164 -14.48 -4.71 -11.62
CA VAL A 164 -14.86 -3.48 -10.92
C VAL A 164 -16.12 -3.65 -10.07
N ASP A 165 -17.22 -4.14 -10.65
CA ASP A 165 -18.50 -4.31 -9.92
C ASP A 165 -18.37 -5.27 -8.73
N SER A 166 -17.68 -6.40 -8.94
CA SER A 166 -17.43 -7.39 -7.88
C SER A 166 -16.58 -6.81 -6.76
N ALA A 167 -15.58 -6.00 -7.11
CA ALA A 167 -14.72 -5.32 -6.14
C ALA A 167 -15.51 -4.31 -5.30
N ILE A 168 -16.27 -3.42 -5.97
CA ILE A 168 -17.12 -2.43 -5.30
C ILE A 168 -18.09 -3.12 -4.34
N HIS A 169 -18.83 -4.12 -4.83
CA HIS A 169 -19.79 -4.86 -4.01
C HIS A 169 -19.13 -5.51 -2.78
N CYS A 170 -17.92 -6.06 -2.94
CA CYS A 170 -17.19 -6.67 -1.83
C CYS A 170 -16.81 -5.63 -0.77
N TRP A 171 -16.24 -4.50 -1.18
CA TRP A 171 -15.81 -3.46 -0.26
C TRP A 171 -16.99 -2.80 0.47
N GLU A 172 -18.06 -2.43 -0.24
CA GLU A 172 -19.26 -1.83 0.35
C GLU A 172 -19.89 -2.73 1.42
N ARG A 173 -20.13 -4.00 1.07
CA ARG A 173 -20.78 -4.97 1.96
C ARG A 173 -19.99 -5.20 3.25
N ASN A 174 -18.67 -5.04 3.18
CA ASN A 174 -17.77 -5.33 4.29
C ASN A 174 -17.23 -4.08 5.01
N LEU A 175 -17.57 -2.87 4.55
CA LEU A 175 -17.05 -1.63 5.10
C LEU A 175 -17.27 -1.52 6.62
N ASN A 176 -18.45 -1.94 7.09
CA ASN A 176 -18.81 -1.93 8.51
C ASN A 176 -18.38 -3.19 9.27
N VAL A 177 -17.92 -4.23 8.56
CA VAL A 177 -17.42 -5.49 9.14
C VAL A 177 -15.95 -5.34 9.55
N PHE A 178 -15.18 -4.50 8.86
CA PHE A 178 -13.79 -4.25 9.24
C PHE A 178 -13.71 -3.57 10.62
N GLU A 179 -13.18 -4.29 11.61
CA GLU A 179 -13.12 -3.80 13.00
C GLU A 179 -12.18 -2.60 13.17
N LYS A 180 -11.01 -2.66 12.51
CA LYS A 180 -9.95 -1.66 12.65
C LYS A 180 -10.27 -0.40 11.83
N PRO A 181 -10.27 0.80 12.42
CA PRO A 181 -10.53 2.05 11.71
C PRO A 181 -9.63 2.25 10.49
N GLU A 182 -8.37 1.86 10.58
CA GLU A 182 -7.38 2.00 9.51
C GLU A 182 -7.74 1.13 8.29
N ILE A 183 -8.38 -0.03 8.52
CA ILE A 183 -8.86 -0.89 7.45
C ILE A 183 -10.10 -0.28 6.79
N ARG A 184 -11.01 0.33 7.57
CA ARG A 184 -12.19 1.04 7.02
C ARG A 184 -11.78 2.26 6.18
N GLU A 185 -10.79 3.01 6.65
CA GLU A 185 -10.21 4.13 5.90
C GLU A 185 -9.57 3.66 4.59
N MET A 186 -8.79 2.57 4.62
CA MET A 186 -8.23 1.96 3.42
C MET A 186 -9.34 1.48 2.47
N ALA A 187 -10.39 0.83 2.98
CA ALA A 187 -11.52 0.35 2.17
C ALA A 187 -12.25 1.52 1.49
N ARG A 188 -12.47 2.64 2.18
CA ARG A 188 -13.02 3.87 1.56
C ARG A 188 -12.13 4.38 0.44
N GLN A 189 -10.81 4.45 0.66
CA GLN A 189 -9.88 4.86 -0.39
C GLN A 189 -9.96 3.94 -1.62
N GLN A 190 -10.07 2.62 -1.42
CA GLN A 190 -10.26 1.69 -2.54
C GLN A 190 -11.58 1.95 -3.27
N LEU A 191 -12.67 2.20 -2.55
CA LEU A 191 -13.97 2.51 -3.14
C LEU A 191 -13.95 3.84 -3.92
N VAL A 192 -13.34 4.91 -3.39
CA VAL A 192 -13.21 6.18 -4.13
C VAL A 192 -12.51 5.95 -5.47
N THR A 193 -11.38 5.24 -5.47
CA THR A 193 -10.66 4.90 -6.70
C THR A 193 -11.52 4.04 -7.64
N LEU A 194 -12.19 3.01 -7.13
CA LEU A 194 -13.04 2.13 -7.95
C LEU A 194 -14.21 2.89 -8.58
N TYR A 195 -14.90 3.76 -7.84
CA TYR A 195 -15.99 4.54 -8.36
C TYR A 195 -15.52 5.58 -9.37
N TRP A 196 -14.46 6.32 -9.03
CA TRP A 196 -14.01 7.45 -9.85
C TRP A 196 -13.29 7.00 -11.12
N GLU A 197 -12.28 6.15 -11.00
CA GLU A 197 -11.39 5.82 -12.11
C GLU A 197 -11.91 4.67 -12.98
N PHE A 198 -12.72 3.77 -12.42
CA PHE A 198 -13.10 2.54 -13.10
C PHE A 198 -14.60 2.45 -13.42
N ALA A 199 -15.48 2.81 -12.49
CA ALA A 199 -16.92 2.76 -12.71
C ALA A 199 -17.48 4.04 -13.37
N GLY A 200 -16.79 5.18 -13.20
CA GLY A 200 -17.29 6.49 -13.64
C GLY A 200 -18.46 7.02 -12.80
N ASP A 201 -18.68 6.48 -11.60
CA ASP A 201 -19.68 6.99 -10.65
C ASP A 201 -19.04 8.09 -9.78
N THR A 202 -18.84 9.25 -10.40
CA THR A 202 -18.16 10.40 -9.78
C THR A 202 -18.91 10.90 -8.54
N LEU A 203 -20.24 10.76 -8.48
CA LEU A 203 -21.03 11.16 -7.31
C LEU A 203 -20.79 10.23 -6.11
N ALA A 204 -20.78 8.90 -6.32
CA ALA A 204 -20.45 7.95 -5.25
C ALA A 204 -19.02 8.17 -4.74
N ALA A 205 -18.08 8.46 -5.66
CA ALA A 205 -16.71 8.80 -5.30
C ALA A 205 -16.63 10.08 -4.45
N ALA A 206 -17.40 11.12 -4.78
CA ALA A 206 -17.42 12.40 -4.06
C ALA A 206 -17.84 12.22 -2.60
N ASN A 207 -18.97 11.54 -2.37
CA ASN A 207 -19.48 11.28 -1.02
C ASN A 207 -18.44 10.58 -0.13
N LEU A 208 -17.73 9.58 -0.68
CA LEU A 208 -16.70 8.85 0.06
C LEU A 208 -15.41 9.67 0.25
N ALA A 209 -15.07 10.54 -0.70
CA ALA A 209 -13.95 11.47 -0.58
C ALA A 209 -14.21 12.48 0.55
N ASP A 210 -15.44 12.99 0.65
CA ASP A 210 -15.85 13.90 1.71
C ASP A 210 -15.81 13.22 3.08
N GLU A 211 -16.31 11.99 3.19
CA GLU A 211 -16.16 11.20 4.42
C GLU A 211 -14.68 11.04 4.85
N LEU A 212 -13.76 10.88 3.89
CA LEU A 212 -12.32 10.79 4.17
C LEU A 212 -11.74 12.14 4.64
N VAL A 213 -12.16 13.25 4.04
CA VAL A 213 -11.76 14.60 4.46
C VAL A 213 -12.28 14.92 5.86
N GLU A 214 -13.53 14.55 6.17
CA GLU A 214 -14.12 14.72 7.51
C GLU A 214 -13.40 13.86 8.56
N LEU A 215 -13.06 12.62 8.20
CA LEU A 215 -12.38 11.69 9.10
C LEU A 215 -10.96 12.17 9.45
N LYS A 216 -10.23 12.71 8.46
CA LYS A 216 -8.84 13.17 8.59
C LYS A 216 -8.59 14.46 7.80
N PRO A 217 -9.03 15.62 8.32
CA PRO A 217 -8.92 16.90 7.64
C PRO A 217 -7.47 17.36 7.42
N GLU A 218 -6.52 16.82 8.18
CA GLU A 218 -5.08 17.09 8.05
C GLU A 218 -4.41 16.34 6.89
N VAL A 219 -5.07 15.32 6.33
CA VAL A 219 -4.52 14.52 5.23
C VAL A 219 -4.81 15.20 3.91
N ALA A 220 -3.85 15.99 3.42
CA ALA A 220 -3.95 16.73 2.16
C ALA A 220 -4.32 15.85 0.95
N LYS A 221 -3.91 14.57 0.94
CA LYS A 221 -4.28 13.62 -0.12
C LYS A 221 -5.80 13.52 -0.29
N TYR A 222 -6.57 13.49 0.80
CA TYR A 222 -8.02 13.34 0.72
C TYR A 222 -8.68 14.61 0.18
N ARG A 223 -8.19 15.79 0.60
CA ARG A 223 -8.66 17.08 0.05
C ARG A 223 -8.40 17.20 -1.44
N LEU A 224 -7.22 16.78 -1.90
CA LEU A 224 -6.88 16.83 -3.32
C LEU A 224 -7.74 15.89 -4.16
N GLN A 225 -8.05 14.70 -3.64
CA GLN A 225 -8.96 13.78 -4.29
C GLN A 225 -10.38 14.37 -4.35
N SER A 226 -10.86 14.97 -3.25
CA SER A 226 -12.14 15.71 -3.21
C SER A 226 -12.16 16.84 -4.24
N ILE A 227 -11.14 17.72 -4.28
CA ILE A 227 -11.02 18.81 -5.27
C ILE A 227 -11.17 18.30 -6.71
N GLN A 228 -10.49 17.20 -7.05
CA GLN A 228 -10.54 16.65 -8.41
C GLN A 228 -11.91 16.11 -8.76
N ILE A 229 -12.51 15.35 -7.85
CA ILE A 229 -13.83 14.75 -8.06
C ILE A 229 -14.91 15.84 -8.15
N HIS A 230 -14.89 16.85 -7.27
CA HIS A 230 -15.87 17.96 -7.30
C HIS A 230 -15.65 18.88 -8.50
N SER A 231 -14.41 19.06 -8.98
CA SER A 231 -14.13 19.81 -10.23
C SER A 231 -14.75 19.13 -11.46
N GLU A 232 -14.78 17.80 -11.48
CA GLU A 232 -15.47 17.02 -12.53
C GLU A 232 -17.00 17.13 -12.43
N LEU A 233 -17.54 17.16 -11.22
CA LEU A 233 -18.97 17.40 -10.98
C LEU A 233 -19.39 18.86 -11.23
N GLY A 234 -18.44 19.80 -11.26
CA GLY A 234 -18.71 21.24 -11.36
C GLY A 234 -19.17 21.87 -10.05
N GLU A 235 -18.87 21.25 -8.92
CA GLU A 235 -19.26 21.71 -7.57
C GLU A 235 -18.20 22.69 -7.02
N TRP A 236 -18.09 23.85 -7.66
CA TRP A 236 -17.00 24.82 -7.43
C TRP A 236 -16.96 25.42 -6.03
N ASP A 237 -18.11 25.53 -5.36
CA ASP A 237 -18.17 25.97 -3.96
C ASP A 237 -17.44 25.00 -3.01
N GLU A 238 -17.46 23.69 -3.31
CA GLU A 238 -16.68 22.69 -2.57
C GLU A 238 -15.20 22.79 -2.92
N VAL A 239 -14.90 22.87 -4.22
CA VAL A 239 -13.52 23.01 -4.73
C VAL A 239 -12.82 24.18 -4.04
N GLU A 240 -13.41 25.37 -4.02
CA GLU A 240 -12.81 26.55 -3.40
C GLU A 240 -12.63 26.37 -1.89
N ARG A 241 -13.61 25.75 -1.21
CA ARG A 241 -13.50 25.48 0.23
C ARG A 241 -12.32 24.57 0.56
N GLN A 242 -12.11 23.53 -0.24
CA GLN A 242 -11.01 22.58 -0.04
C GLN A 242 -9.65 23.19 -0.42
N LEU A 243 -9.60 24.02 -1.46
CA LEU A 243 -8.41 24.79 -1.84
C LEU A 243 -8.00 25.76 -0.72
N GLU A 244 -8.93 26.51 -0.16
CA GLU A 244 -8.66 27.43 0.94
C GLU A 244 -8.14 26.70 2.19
N ALA A 245 -8.69 25.53 2.50
CA ALA A 245 -8.19 24.70 3.58
C ALA A 245 -6.75 24.21 3.33
N LEU A 246 -6.40 23.86 2.08
CA LEU A 246 -5.04 23.50 1.70
C LEU A 246 -4.07 24.69 1.78
N ARG A 247 -4.49 25.88 1.34
CA ARG A 247 -3.70 27.12 1.44
C ARG A 247 -3.39 27.44 2.91
N THR A 248 -4.39 27.37 3.78
CA THR A 248 -4.22 27.56 5.23
C THR A 248 -3.21 26.54 5.81
N GLN A 249 -3.28 25.27 5.39
CA GLN A 249 -2.32 24.23 5.82
C GLN A 249 -0.89 24.45 5.31
N ALA A 250 -0.75 25.03 4.11
CA ALA A 250 0.53 25.39 3.52
C ALA A 250 1.18 26.55 4.29
N GLU A 251 0.41 27.60 4.59
CA GLU A 251 0.85 28.76 5.36
C GLU A 251 1.29 28.38 6.79
N SER A 252 0.61 27.44 7.42
CA SER A 252 1.00 26.92 8.74
C SER A 252 2.21 25.99 8.71
N GLY A 253 2.77 25.68 7.54
CA GLY A 253 3.92 24.79 7.37
C GLY A 253 3.60 23.31 7.67
N THR A 254 2.33 22.96 7.75
CA THR A 254 1.86 21.60 8.08
C THR A 254 1.57 20.75 6.85
N LEU A 255 1.59 21.35 5.66
CA LEU A 255 1.43 20.64 4.40
C LEU A 255 2.68 19.80 4.09
N ASN A 256 2.51 18.49 3.93
CA ASN A 256 3.61 17.58 3.60
C ASN A 256 4.22 17.90 2.22
N ALA A 257 5.56 17.86 2.15
CA ALA A 257 6.40 18.24 1.01
C ALA A 257 6.15 17.50 -0.31
N PHE A 258 5.33 16.45 -0.32
CA PHE A 258 5.03 15.68 -1.54
C PHE A 258 4.34 16.55 -2.61
N TYR A 259 3.60 17.59 -2.19
CA TYR A 259 2.99 18.58 -3.09
C TYR A 259 3.92 19.76 -3.43
N MET A 260 5.05 19.91 -2.71
CA MET A 260 6.06 20.94 -2.94
C MET A 260 7.06 20.58 -4.05
N GLN A 261 7.07 19.35 -4.59
CA GLN A 261 7.93 19.03 -5.74
C GLN A 261 7.44 19.67 -7.05
N ARG A 262 6.19 20.14 -7.11
CA ARG A 262 5.62 20.82 -8.30
C ARG A 262 4.92 22.15 -8.01
N ASN A 263 4.84 22.59 -6.75
CA ASN A 263 4.18 23.84 -6.34
C ASN A 263 2.77 24.04 -6.96
N ALA A 264 2.05 22.94 -7.20
CA ALA A 264 0.80 22.96 -7.94
C ALA A 264 -0.19 21.92 -7.44
N ILE A 265 -1.46 22.32 -7.33
CA ILE A 265 -2.62 21.49 -7.02
C ILE A 265 -3.28 21.07 -8.33
N PRO A 266 -3.29 19.77 -8.68
CA PRO A 266 -4.07 19.28 -9.81
C PRO A 266 -5.56 19.43 -9.53
N LEU A 267 -6.24 20.20 -10.38
CA LEU A 267 -7.67 20.49 -10.29
C LEU A 267 -8.47 19.48 -11.10
N MET A 268 -8.11 19.27 -12.37
CA MET A 268 -8.79 18.28 -13.20
C MET A 268 -7.99 17.93 -14.45
N THR A 269 -8.38 16.84 -15.10
CA THR A 269 -7.94 16.51 -16.46
C THR A 269 -9.15 16.41 -17.37
N VAL A 270 -9.14 17.13 -18.48
CA VAL A 270 -10.14 17.03 -19.54
C VAL A 270 -9.52 16.22 -20.66
N SER A 271 -10.00 14.99 -20.86
CA SER A 271 -9.46 14.11 -21.90
C SER A 271 -10.20 14.27 -23.22
N GLY A 272 -9.43 14.58 -24.26
CA GLY A 272 -9.90 14.78 -25.62
C GLY A 272 -9.42 13.71 -26.59
N ARG A 273 -9.94 13.77 -27.82
CA ARG A 273 -9.54 12.83 -28.89
C ARG A 273 -8.07 12.96 -29.29
N ASN A 274 -7.57 14.20 -29.32
CA ASN A 274 -6.24 14.53 -29.84
C ASN A 274 -5.26 14.96 -28.75
N PHE A 275 -5.76 15.49 -27.63
CA PHE A 275 -4.97 15.93 -26.49
C PHE A 275 -5.81 15.91 -25.21
N ASP A 276 -5.13 15.79 -24.07
CA ASP A 276 -5.67 16.01 -22.75
C ASP A 276 -5.26 17.41 -22.26
N VAL A 277 -6.15 18.07 -21.51
CA VAL A 277 -5.87 19.32 -20.82
C VAL A 277 -5.82 19.07 -19.32
N GLN A 278 -4.62 19.20 -18.74
CA GLN A 278 -4.40 19.05 -17.30
C GLN A 278 -4.36 20.43 -16.65
N ILE A 279 -5.28 20.69 -15.74
CA ILE A 279 -5.49 22.01 -15.11
C ILE A 279 -4.96 21.97 -13.67
N PHE A 280 -4.19 22.99 -13.32
CA PHE A 280 -3.54 23.12 -12.02
C PHE A 280 -3.72 24.52 -11.44
N GLU A 281 -3.82 24.60 -10.11
CA GLU A 281 -3.59 25.81 -9.34
C GLU A 281 -2.13 25.84 -8.84
N ILE A 282 -1.48 27.00 -8.88
CA ILE A 282 -0.12 27.19 -8.39
C ILE A 282 -0.15 27.74 -6.97
N ILE A 283 0.53 27.06 -6.03
CA ILE A 283 0.47 27.38 -4.59
C ILE A 283 1.54 28.39 -4.18
N GLU A 284 2.78 28.23 -4.66
CA GLU A 284 3.88 29.11 -4.28
C GLU A 284 4.17 30.09 -5.42
N GLN A 285 3.76 31.35 -5.22
CA GLN A 285 4.09 32.42 -6.15
C GLN A 285 5.47 33.01 -5.89
N ARG A 286 6.41 32.77 -6.82
CA ARG A 286 7.72 33.41 -6.79
C ARG A 286 7.81 34.54 -7.80
N GLN A 287 8.21 35.72 -7.33
CA GLN A 287 8.37 36.90 -8.19
C GLN A 287 9.55 36.80 -9.16
N ASP A 288 10.46 35.84 -8.97
CA ASP A 288 11.67 35.65 -9.77
C ASP A 288 11.48 34.71 -10.97
N SER A 289 10.28 34.12 -11.13
CA SER A 289 9.98 33.17 -12.21
C SER A 289 8.54 33.35 -12.70
N GLU A 290 8.39 33.61 -14.00
CA GLU A 290 7.09 33.61 -14.70
C GLU A 290 6.32 32.28 -14.54
N GLU A 291 7.02 31.16 -14.34
CA GLU A 291 6.38 29.86 -14.12
C GLU A 291 5.69 29.78 -12.76
N PHE A 292 6.25 30.44 -11.76
CA PHE A 292 5.71 30.42 -10.41
C PHE A 292 4.80 31.62 -10.14
N SER A 293 4.82 32.70 -10.92
CA SER A 293 3.92 33.85 -10.72
C SER A 293 2.49 33.65 -11.23
N ALA A 294 2.20 32.55 -11.96
CA ALA A 294 0.86 32.23 -12.43
C ALA A 294 -0.05 31.81 -11.27
N GLN A 295 -1.35 32.10 -11.37
CA GLN A 295 -2.38 31.54 -10.47
C GLN A 295 -2.82 30.15 -10.94
N TRP A 296 -3.08 30.01 -12.25
CA TRP A 296 -3.50 28.74 -12.83
C TRP A 296 -2.66 28.39 -14.06
N SER A 297 -2.49 27.09 -14.29
CA SER A 297 -1.81 26.55 -15.46
C SER A 297 -2.64 25.42 -16.07
N ALA A 298 -2.74 25.40 -17.39
CA ALA A 298 -3.31 24.28 -18.13
C ALA A 298 -2.27 23.73 -19.11
N TYR A 299 -2.00 22.43 -19.06
CA TYR A 299 -1.03 21.75 -19.92
C TYR A 299 -1.76 20.85 -20.92
N PHE A 300 -1.41 21.02 -22.18
CA PHE A 300 -1.95 20.23 -23.29
C PHE A 300 -0.99 19.08 -23.55
N THR A 301 -1.45 17.84 -23.47
CA THR A 301 -0.60 16.65 -23.65
C THR A 301 -1.24 15.63 -24.59
N THR A 302 -0.46 14.78 -25.25
CA THR A 302 -1.05 13.69 -26.07
C THR A 302 -1.68 12.62 -25.17
N PRO A 303 -2.87 12.06 -25.48
CA PRO A 303 -3.56 11.15 -24.56
C PRO A 303 -2.81 9.85 -24.28
N MET A 304 -2.10 9.33 -25.29
CA MET A 304 -1.41 8.03 -25.16
C MET A 304 -0.01 8.08 -24.56
N HIS A 305 0.73 9.18 -24.74
CA HIS A 305 2.15 9.25 -24.39
C HIS A 305 2.46 10.41 -23.42
N GLY A 306 1.46 11.19 -23.01
CA GLY A 306 1.64 12.36 -22.15
C GLY A 306 2.60 13.41 -22.70
N ARG A 307 2.87 13.41 -24.02
CA ARG A 307 3.81 14.35 -24.63
C ARG A 307 3.24 15.75 -24.56
N LEU A 308 3.96 16.69 -23.94
CA LEU A 308 3.59 18.10 -23.89
C LEU A 308 3.49 18.71 -25.29
N LEU A 309 2.34 19.32 -25.56
CA LEU A 309 1.99 20.02 -26.79
C LEU A 309 2.02 21.54 -26.58
N GLY A 310 1.66 22.01 -25.39
CA GLY A 310 1.62 23.42 -25.03
C GLY A 310 1.13 23.64 -23.61
N HIS A 311 1.14 24.88 -23.17
CA HIS A 311 0.50 25.28 -21.92
C HIS A 311 -0.09 26.68 -22.01
N VAL A 312 -1.10 26.92 -21.17
CA VAL A 312 -1.75 28.20 -20.90
C VAL A 312 -1.44 28.55 -19.44
N ARG A 313 -1.07 29.80 -19.17
CA ARG A 313 -0.93 30.34 -17.81
C ARG A 313 -1.78 31.59 -17.64
N TYR A 314 -2.33 31.75 -16.45
CA TYR A 314 -3.13 32.89 -16.03
C TYR A 314 -2.46 33.63 -14.86
N TYR A 315 -2.41 34.96 -14.92
CA TYR A 315 -1.72 35.86 -13.98
C TYR A 315 -2.66 36.96 -13.46
N ASP A 316 -2.49 37.37 -12.20
CA ASP A 316 -3.36 38.34 -11.50
C ASP A 316 -2.88 39.81 -11.55
N ALA A 317 -1.72 40.08 -12.15
CA ALA A 317 -1.25 41.44 -12.37
C ALA A 317 -1.25 41.73 -13.87
N GLU A 318 -2.11 42.67 -14.30
CA GLU A 318 -2.27 43.11 -15.70
C GLU A 318 -3.02 42.13 -16.64
N GLY A 319 -3.56 41.02 -16.11
CA GLY A 319 -4.58 40.20 -16.79
C GLY A 319 -4.13 39.52 -18.09
N GLN A 320 -2.83 39.30 -18.28
CA GLN A 320 -2.32 38.72 -19.52
C GLN A 320 -2.34 37.20 -19.46
N LEU A 321 -3.20 36.58 -20.27
CA LEU A 321 -3.12 35.15 -20.59
C LEU A 321 -1.91 34.93 -21.50
N GLU A 322 -0.89 34.20 -21.06
CA GLU A 322 0.23 33.81 -21.92
C GLU A 322 0.04 32.36 -22.40
N PHE A 323 0.09 32.18 -23.72
CA PHE A 323 0.07 30.88 -24.38
C PHE A 323 1.45 30.56 -24.97
N LYS A 324 2.07 29.48 -24.49
CA LYS A 324 3.32 28.94 -25.06
C LYS A 324 3.03 27.52 -25.57
N SER A 325 2.81 27.38 -26.87
CA SER A 325 2.62 26.08 -27.53
C SER A 325 3.18 26.07 -28.95
N ASN A 326 3.52 24.87 -29.43
CA ASN A 326 3.86 24.60 -30.82
C ASN A 326 2.63 24.30 -31.69
N ILE A 327 1.41 24.39 -31.13
CA ILE A 327 0.13 24.26 -31.83
C ILE A 327 -0.47 25.66 -31.97
N SER A 328 -0.81 26.05 -33.19
CA SER A 328 -1.46 27.33 -33.49
C SER A 328 -2.84 27.37 -32.82
N ALA A 329 -2.98 28.04 -31.68
CA ALA A 329 -4.28 28.37 -31.11
C ALA A 329 -4.91 29.47 -31.97
N ALA A 330 -5.73 29.08 -32.94
CA ALA A 330 -6.59 30.04 -33.62
C ALA A 330 -7.68 30.48 -32.63
N GLU A 331 -7.65 31.78 -32.31
CA GLU A 331 -8.72 32.56 -31.66
C GLU A 331 -9.03 32.20 -30.20
N LEU A 332 -8.15 32.65 -29.28
CA LEU A 332 -8.51 32.84 -27.88
C LEU A 332 -9.17 34.22 -27.71
N PRO A 333 -10.32 34.35 -27.03
CA PRO A 333 -10.92 35.64 -26.75
C PRO A 333 -10.04 36.46 -25.79
N GLN A 334 -10.00 37.79 -26.00
CA GLN A 334 -9.51 38.70 -24.96
C GLN A 334 -10.45 38.61 -23.76
N ILE A 335 -9.87 38.47 -22.58
CA ILE A 335 -10.62 38.34 -21.33
C ILE A 335 -10.50 39.68 -20.60
N ASP A 336 -11.61 40.42 -20.54
CA ASP A 336 -11.65 41.78 -19.98
C ASP A 336 -11.81 41.82 -18.44
N SER A 337 -11.83 40.66 -17.78
CA SER A 337 -12.01 40.53 -16.33
C SER A 337 -11.12 39.42 -15.75
N PRO A 338 -10.72 39.52 -14.47
CA PRO A 338 -10.10 38.40 -13.79
C PRO A 338 -11.03 37.18 -13.87
N LEU A 339 -10.52 36.05 -14.36
CA LEU A 339 -11.29 34.81 -14.40
C LEU A 339 -11.45 34.26 -12.99
N SER A 340 -12.57 33.62 -12.68
CA SER A 340 -12.63 32.65 -11.58
C SER A 340 -12.00 31.33 -12.01
N ILE A 341 -11.71 30.43 -11.06
CA ILE A 341 -11.24 29.07 -11.35
C ILE A 341 -12.23 28.30 -12.22
N GLU A 342 -13.54 28.48 -11.97
CA GLU A 342 -14.62 27.94 -12.79
C GLU A 342 -14.55 28.47 -14.23
N ASP A 343 -14.40 29.78 -14.40
CA ASP A 343 -14.34 30.40 -15.73
C ASP A 343 -13.09 29.92 -16.49
N PHE A 344 -11.94 29.83 -15.82
CA PHE A 344 -10.71 29.31 -16.41
C PHE A 344 -10.88 27.86 -16.87
N VAL A 345 -11.46 27.01 -16.03
CA VAL A 345 -11.72 25.61 -16.36
C VAL A 345 -12.71 25.49 -17.51
N ASN A 346 -13.81 26.23 -17.49
CA ASN A 346 -14.81 26.23 -18.56
C ASN A 346 -14.21 26.71 -19.88
N HIS A 347 -13.31 27.70 -19.83
CA HIS A 347 -12.56 28.15 -21.00
C HIS A 347 -11.65 27.05 -21.55
N MET A 348 -10.91 26.35 -20.69
CA MET A 348 -10.04 25.24 -21.10
C MET A 348 -10.82 24.06 -21.70
N LYS A 349 -11.98 23.72 -21.13
CA LYS A 349 -12.92 22.72 -21.71
C LYS A 349 -13.39 23.14 -23.11
N HIS A 350 -13.68 24.42 -23.31
CA HIS A 350 -14.10 24.92 -24.62
C HIS A 350 -12.99 24.80 -25.67
N ILE A 351 -11.76 25.15 -25.33
CA ILE A 351 -10.59 24.97 -26.21
C ILE A 351 -10.40 23.50 -26.57
N GLU A 352 -10.54 22.60 -25.59
CA GLU A 352 -10.47 21.15 -25.81
C GLU A 352 -11.47 20.71 -26.89
N SER A 353 -12.73 21.13 -26.77
CA SER A 353 -13.80 20.72 -27.68
C SER A 353 -13.65 21.24 -29.12
N ASN A 354 -12.95 22.37 -29.33
CA ASN A 354 -12.89 23.06 -30.63
C ASN A 354 -11.64 22.73 -31.47
N LEU A 355 -10.57 22.22 -30.86
CA LEU A 355 -9.34 21.87 -31.57
C LEU A 355 -9.48 20.46 -32.19
N HIS A 356 -10.08 20.38 -33.37
CA HIS A 356 -10.23 19.15 -34.17
C HIS A 356 -9.03 18.84 -35.07
#